data_AF-A0A0F7G000-F1
#
_entry.id   AF-A0A0F7G000-F1
#
_cell.length_a   1.000
_cell.length_b   1.000
_cell.length_c   1.000
_cell.angle_alpha   90.00
_cell.angle_beta   90.00
_cell.angle_gamma   90.00
#
_symmetry.space_group_name_H-M   'P 1'
#
loop_
_entity.id
_entity.type
_entity.pdbx_description
1 polymer ?
#
loop_
_entity_poly.entity_id
_entity_poly.type
_entity_poly.pdbx_seq_one_letter_code
_entity_poly.pdbx_strand_id
1 'polypeptide(L)'
;MGQIGPTHLLVVALVVLVVFGSKRLPDTARALGKSLRILKSEAAALKTEEPQPHQPQQQAQPVQPVPQLQHPQQAPEPVHQPPVSS
;
A
#
# COMPACT_ATOMS: atom_id res chain seq x y z
N MET A 1 -29.10 2.65 -33.94
CA MET A 1 -27.64 2.40 -33.83
C MET A 1 -27.22 2.79 -32.43
N GLY A 2 -27.03 1.78 -31.57
CA GLY A 2 -26.91 1.94 -30.13
C GLY A 2 -25.68 2.74 -29.73
N GLN A 3 -25.91 3.95 -29.25
CA GLN A 3 -24.91 4.73 -28.53
C GLN A 3 -24.70 4.04 -27.19
N ILE A 4 -23.88 2.99 -27.14
CA ILE A 4 -23.27 2.51 -25.89
C ILE A 4 -22.29 3.61 -25.46
N GLY A 5 -22.86 4.73 -25.04
CA GLY A 5 -22.14 5.90 -24.63
C GLY A 5 -21.73 5.77 -23.16
N PRO A 6 -20.85 6.67 -22.70
CA PRO A 6 -20.41 6.72 -21.31
C PRO A 6 -21.56 6.68 -20.30
N THR A 7 -22.76 7.18 -20.66
CA THR A 7 -23.98 7.10 -19.86
C THR A 7 -24.38 5.66 -19.50
N HIS A 8 -24.27 4.70 -20.41
CA HIS A 8 -24.64 3.30 -20.14
C HIS A 8 -23.66 2.65 -19.16
N LEU A 9 -22.37 2.94 -19.31
CA LEU A 9 -21.31 2.47 -18.42
C LEU A 9 -21.49 3.07 -17.01
N LEU A 10 -21.88 4.35 -16.92
CA LEU A 10 -22.23 4.98 -15.65
C LEU A 10 -23.39 4.26 -14.95
N VAL A 11 -24.46 3.93 -15.68
CA VAL A 11 -25.62 3.19 -15.12
C VAL A 11 -25.19 1.82 -14.61
N VAL A 12 -24.41 1.05 -15.37
CA VAL A 12 -23.91 -0.25 -14.93
C VAL A 12 -23.02 -0.12 -13.69
N ALA A 13 -22.11 0.85 -13.67
CA ALA A 13 -21.25 1.11 -12.51
C ALA A 13 -22.08 1.47 -11.27
N LEU A 14 -23.17 2.21 -11.44
CA LEU A 14 -24.09 2.58 -10.36
C LEU A 14 -24.84 1.34 -9.83
N VAL A 15 -25.31 0.45 -10.70
CA VAL A 15 -25.92 -0.83 -10.30
C VAL A 15 -24.91 -1.70 -9.53
N VAL A 16 -23.68 -1.83 -10.03
CA VAL A 16 -22.61 -2.58 -9.34
C VAL A 16 -22.31 -1.94 -7.98
N LEU A 17 -22.27 -0.61 -7.89
CA LEU A 17 -22.03 0.09 -6.63
C LEU A 17 -23.15 -0.16 -5.60
N VAL A 18 -24.40 -0.29 -6.04
CA VAL A 18 -25.54 -0.61 -5.16
C VAL A 18 -25.48 -2.05 -4.67
N VAL A 19 -25.15 -3.00 -5.55
CA VAL A 19 -25.08 -4.44 -5.19
C VAL A 19 -23.87 -4.75 -4.32
N PHE A 20 -22.70 -4.24 -4.68
CA PHE A 20 -21.44 -4.51 -3.96
C PHE A 20 -21.22 -3.54 -2.81
N GLY A 21 -21.73 -2.31 -2.90
CA GLY A 21 -21.52 -1.24 -1.92
C GLY A 21 -20.29 -0.38 -2.23
N SER A 22 -20.32 0.88 -1.76
CA SER A 22 -19.30 1.90 -2.02
C SER A 22 -17.91 1.58 -1.47
N LYS A 23 -17.81 0.74 -0.44
CA LYS A 23 -16.54 0.30 0.12
C LYS A 23 -15.95 -0.94 -0.55
N ARG A 24 -16.78 -1.84 -1.10
CA ARG A 24 -16.32 -3.13 -1.63
C ARG A 24 -15.76 -3.02 -3.04
N LEU A 25 -16.36 -2.19 -3.89
CA LEU A 25 -15.86 -1.96 -5.26
C LEU A 25 -14.40 -1.46 -5.28
N PRO A 26 -14.02 -0.39 -4.55
CA PRO A 26 -12.63 0.06 -4.54
C PRO A 26 -11.69 -0.91 -3.80
N ASP A 27 -12.18 -1.60 -2.77
CA ASP A 27 -11.38 -2.58 -2.02
C ASP A 27 -11.03 -3.80 -2.88
N THR A 28 -12.02 -4.40 -3.55
CA THR A 28 -11.83 -5.51 -4.47
C THR A 28 -10.99 -5.10 -5.68
N ALA A 29 -11.23 -3.91 -6.26
CA ALA A 29 -10.40 -3.38 -7.34
C ALA A 29 -8.93 -3.17 -6.91
N ARG A 30 -8.69 -2.69 -5.68
CA ARG A 30 -7.33 -2.54 -5.12
C ARG A 30 -6.67 -3.89 -4.87
N ALA A 31 -7.39 -4.87 -4.32
CA ALA A 31 -6.87 -6.21 -4.09
C ALA A 31 -6.49 -6.90 -5.41
N LEU A 32 -7.40 -6.88 -6.39
CA LEU A 32 -7.16 -7.42 -7.73
C LEU A 32 -6.04 -6.65 -8.45
N GLY A 33 -5.98 -5.32 -8.31
CA GLY A 33 -4.92 -4.49 -8.89
C GLY A 33 -3.53 -4.81 -8.33
N LYS A 34 -3.42 -5.13 -7.03
CA LYS A 34 -2.16 -5.59 -6.43
C LYS A 34 -1.72 -6.93 -7.03
N SER A 35 -2.63 -7.90 -7.17
CA SER A 35 -2.33 -9.19 -7.81
C SER A 35 -1.96 -9.02 -9.28
N LEU A 36 -2.72 -8.24 -10.05
CA LEU A 36 -2.44 -7.94 -11.45
C LEU A 36 -1.11 -7.22 -11.64
N ARG A 37 -0.70 -6.33 -10.73
CA ARG A 37 0.60 -5.65 -10.81
C ARG A 37 1.76 -6.63 -10.66
N ILE A 38 1.68 -7.58 -9.74
CA ILE A 38 2.70 -8.62 -9.55
C ILE A 38 2.79 -9.47 -10.82
N LEU A 39 1.65 -10.00 -11.28
CA LEU A 39 1.57 -10.81 -12.50
C LEU A 39 2.04 -10.03 -13.73
N LYS A 40 1.74 -8.72 -13.81
CA LYS A 40 2.18 -7.84 -14.89
C LYS A 40 3.69 -7.60 -14.82
N SER A 41 4.28 -7.41 -13.65
CA SER A 41 5.72 -7.25 -13.45
C SER A 41 6.49 -8.53 -13.79
N GLU A 42 5.98 -9.69 -13.39
CA GLU A 42 6.55 -10.99 -13.76
C GLU A 42 6.42 -11.25 -15.26
N ALA A 43 5.23 -11.02 -15.84
CA ALA A 43 5.03 -11.13 -17.29
C ALA A 43 5.83 -10.10 -18.10
N ALA A 44 6.11 -8.92 -17.53
CA ALA A 44 6.96 -7.90 -18.16
C ALA A 44 8.44 -8.30 -18.11
N ALA A 45 8.93 -8.87 -17.02
CA ALA A 45 10.29 -9.40 -16.92
C ALA A 45 10.55 -10.52 -17.94
N LEU A 46 9.54 -11.35 -18.21
CA LEU A 46 9.59 -12.37 -19.25
C LEU A 46 9.53 -11.80 -20.68
N LYS A 47 8.97 -10.59 -20.84
CA LYS A 47 8.86 -9.90 -22.13
C LYS A 47 10.00 -8.93 -22.41
N THR A 48 10.74 -8.53 -21.38
CA THR A 48 11.73 -7.45 -21.44
C THR A 48 13.00 -7.93 -20.76
N GLU A 49 13.88 -8.51 -21.56
CA GLU A 49 15.22 -8.98 -21.19
C GLU A 49 16.21 -7.83 -20.94
N GLU A 50 15.76 -6.71 -20.34
CA GLU A 50 16.62 -5.61 -19.86
C GLU A 50 16.12 -5.04 -18.50
N PRO A 51 16.99 -4.92 -17.48
CA PRO A 51 16.56 -4.67 -16.11
C PRO A 51 16.37 -3.17 -15.85
N GLN A 52 15.13 -2.76 -15.57
CA GLN A 52 14.85 -1.47 -14.95
C GLN A 52 14.55 -1.66 -13.45
N PRO A 53 15.28 -1.00 -12.53
CA PRO A 53 15.15 -1.21 -11.10
C PRO A 53 13.83 -0.64 -10.59
N HIS A 54 12.85 -1.51 -10.35
CA HIS A 54 11.55 -1.12 -9.80
C HIS A 54 11.64 -1.03 -8.27
N GLN A 55 11.69 0.20 -7.77
CA GLN A 55 11.49 0.48 -6.34
C GLN A 55 10.05 0.11 -5.94
N PRO A 56 9.84 -0.65 -4.84
CA PRO A 56 8.51 -0.89 -4.32
C PRO A 56 7.93 0.42 -3.79
N GLN A 57 6.99 1.02 -4.51
CA GLN A 57 6.21 2.13 -3.97
C GLN A 57 5.43 1.65 -2.75
N GLN A 58 5.81 2.22 -1.61
CA GLN A 58 5.20 2.08 -0.31
C GLN A 58 3.67 2.11 -0.42
N GLN A 59 3.05 1.01 0.03
CA GLN A 59 1.65 0.99 0.37
C GLN A 59 1.41 2.06 1.42
N ALA A 60 0.45 2.94 1.18
CA ALA A 60 -0.01 3.94 2.13
C ALA A 60 -0.45 3.24 3.43
N GLN A 61 0.48 3.12 4.36
CA GLN A 61 0.17 2.94 5.77
C GLN A 61 -0.42 4.28 6.21
N PRO A 62 -1.63 4.34 6.78
CA PRO A 62 -1.99 5.51 7.55
C PRO A 62 -0.95 5.60 8.67
N VAL A 63 -0.09 6.61 8.58
CA VAL A 63 0.85 6.95 9.63
C VAL A 63 -0.03 7.33 10.82
N GLN A 64 -0.26 6.39 11.74
CA GLN A 64 -0.74 6.77 13.06
C GLN A 64 0.33 7.70 13.62
N PRO A 65 -0.02 8.93 14.06
CA PRO A 65 0.92 9.75 14.78
C PRO A 65 1.27 8.97 16.04
N VAL A 66 2.47 8.39 16.08
CA VAL A 66 3.06 7.94 17.33
C VAL A 66 3.22 9.22 18.15
N PRO A 67 2.62 9.33 19.34
CA PRO A 67 3.00 10.38 20.28
C PRO A 67 4.48 10.15 20.56
N GLN A 68 5.31 10.94 19.89
CA GLN A 68 6.72 11.07 20.20
C GLN A 68 6.76 11.61 21.62
N LEU A 69 6.90 10.72 22.60
CA LEU A 69 7.40 11.09 23.92
C LEU A 69 8.81 11.62 23.67
N GLN A 70 8.84 12.93 23.50
CA GLN A 70 10.02 13.75 23.40
C GLN A 70 10.94 13.34 24.54
N HIS A 71 12.12 12.80 24.21
CA HIS A 71 13.23 12.76 25.14
C HIS A 71 13.76 14.20 25.23
N PRO A 72 13.69 14.89 26.39
CA PRO A 72 14.64 15.92 26.70
C PRO A 72 15.89 15.24 27.26
N GLN A 73 16.92 15.24 26.43
CA GLN A 73 18.33 15.07 26.75
C GLN A 73 18.71 15.65 28.13
N GLN A 74 19.06 14.79 29.10
CA GLN A 74 19.85 15.17 30.28
C GLN A 74 20.97 14.15 30.52
N ALA A 75 22.18 14.61 30.20
CA ALA A 75 23.51 14.28 30.71
C ALA A 75 24.07 12.83 30.58
N PRO A 76 25.26 12.67 29.96
CA PRO A 76 26.08 11.49 30.13
C PRO A 76 26.67 11.48 31.55
N GLU A 77 26.10 10.69 32.45
CA GLU A 77 26.71 10.41 33.77
C GLU A 77 27.46 9.07 33.76
N PRO A 78 28.55 9.00 34.53
CA PRO A 78 29.73 8.23 34.22
C PRO A 78 29.66 6.83 34.85
N VAL A 79 30.21 5.86 34.13
CA VAL A 79 30.92 4.66 34.62
C VAL A 79 30.67 4.31 36.09
N HIS A 80 29.85 3.29 36.36
CA HIS A 80 29.97 2.47 37.57
C HIS A 80 29.74 0.99 37.21
N GLN A 81 30.83 0.33 36.83
CA GLN A 81 31.02 -1.10 37.09
C GLN A 81 31.45 -1.23 38.57
N PRO A 82 31.04 -2.29 39.28
CA PRO A 82 31.98 -3.40 39.44
C PRO A 82 31.34 -4.80 39.33
N PRO A 83 32.16 -5.83 39.06
CA PRO A 83 31.72 -7.21 38.93
C PRO A 83 31.45 -7.83 40.32
N VAL A 84 30.34 -8.54 40.48
CA VAL A 84 30.13 -9.40 41.64
C VAL A 84 30.29 -10.86 41.22
N SER A 85 31.36 -11.45 41.75
CA SER A 85 31.69 -12.87 41.71
C SER A 85 30.99 -13.57 42.87
N SER A 86 30.30 -14.69 42.59
CA SER A 86 30.20 -15.89 43.45
C SER A 86 29.54 -17.02 42.66
#